data_AF-A0A814EEM4-F1
#
_entry.id   AF-A0A814EEM4-F1
#
_cell.length_a   1.000
_cell.length_b   1.000
_cell.length_c   1.000
_cell.angle_alpha   90.00
_cell.angle_beta   90.00
_cell.angle_gamma   90.00
#
_symmetry.space_group_name_H-M   'P 1'
#
loop_
_entity.id
_entity.type
_entity.pdbx_description
1 polymer ?
#
loop_
_entity_poly.entity_id
_entity_poly.type
_entity_poly.pdbx_seq_one_letter_code
_entity_poly.pdbx_strand_id
1 'polypeptide(L)'
;MLSKAKEMSTDNTIIYRQDNLEQLELSSNTYDLAYSSLTLHYIEHLSQLSKAIYHPLRSDGYSIFSLEHPIILLVSIQKPHRK
;
A
#
# COMPACT_ATOMS: atom_id res chain seq x y z
N MET A 1 -4.01 -10.79 11.12
CA MET A 1 -3.55 -10.96 9.72
C MET A 1 -2.17 -11.62 9.65
N LEU A 2 -1.10 -11.02 10.17
CA LEU A 2 0.27 -11.57 10.03
C LEU A 2 0.48 -12.96 10.66
N SER A 3 -0.15 -13.27 11.79
CA SER A 3 -0.13 -14.63 12.36
C SER A 3 -0.61 -15.66 11.35
N LYS A 4 -1.72 -15.36 10.66
CA LYS A 4 -2.29 -16.26 9.67
C LYS A 4 -1.41 -16.41 8.44
N ALA A 5 -0.77 -15.32 8.00
CA ALA A 5 0.17 -15.35 6.89
C ALA A 5 1.40 -16.23 7.20
N LYS A 6 1.92 -16.15 8.42
CA LYS A 6 3.01 -17.01 8.90
C LYS A 6 2.61 -18.49 8.95
N GLU A 7 1.38 -18.81 9.34
CA GLU A 7 0.86 -20.20 9.31
C GLU A 7 0.70 -20.76 7.89
N MET A 8 0.35 -19.90 6.93
CA MET A 8 0.07 -20.30 5.54
C MET A 8 1.32 -20.34 4.65
N SER A 9 2.43 -19.76 5.09
CA SER A 9 3.70 -19.76 4.37
C SER A 9 4.66 -20.77 4.97
N THR A 10 5.27 -21.60 4.13
CA THR A 10 6.31 -22.57 4.53
C THR A 10 7.71 -22.11 4.14
N ASP A 11 7.84 -21.02 3.39
CA ASP A 11 9.11 -20.50 2.91
C ASP A 11 9.77 -19.59 3.96
N ASN A 12 10.98 -19.95 4.37
CA ASN A 12 11.77 -19.22 5.37
C ASN A 12 12.39 -17.91 4.82
N THR A 13 12.35 -17.69 3.50
CA THR A 13 12.82 -16.44 2.88
C THR A 13 11.80 -15.31 3.03
N ILE A 14 10.55 -15.62 3.37
CA ILE A 14 9.48 -14.62 3.51
C ILE A 14 9.48 -14.06 4.93
N ILE A 15 9.79 -12.77 5.06
CA ILE A 15 9.82 -12.06 6.33
C ILE A 15 8.53 -11.25 6.51
N TYR A 16 7.75 -11.60 7.53
CA TYR A 16 6.56 -10.84 7.92
C TYR A 16 6.88 -9.87 9.05
N ARG A 17 6.79 -8.57 8.77
CA ARG A 17 6.98 -7.47 9.73
C ARG A 17 5.65 -6.76 10.01
N GLN A 18 5.36 -6.51 11.29
CA GLN A 18 4.30 -5.57 11.66
C GLN A 18 4.91 -4.18 11.70
N ASP A 19 4.30 -3.23 10.99
CA ASP A 19 4.83 -1.88 10.87
C ASP A 19 3.73 -0.86 10.55
N ASN A 20 4.04 0.42 10.73
CA ASN A 20 3.18 1.53 10.34
C ASN A 20 3.61 2.06 8.95
N LEU A 21 2.73 2.00 7.97
CA LEU A 21 3.02 2.48 6.62
C LEU A 21 3.23 4.01 6.56
N GLU A 22 2.61 4.79 7.44
CA GLU A 22 2.82 6.25 7.51
C GLU A 22 4.23 6.63 7.99
N GLN A 23 4.94 5.69 8.62
CA GLN A 23 6.28 5.89 9.21
C GLN A 23 7.27 4.83 8.70
N LEU A 24 7.04 4.35 7.47
CA LEU A 24 7.78 3.23 6.91
C LEU A 24 9.25 3.58 6.68
N GLU A 25 10.13 2.85 7.36
CA GLU A 25 11.58 2.92 7.16
C GLU A 25 12.10 1.63 6.52
N LEU A 26 12.81 1.80 5.40
CA LEU A 26 13.38 0.73 4.60
C LEU A 26 14.79 1.11 4.13
N SER A 27 15.65 0.11 4.01
CA SER A 27 17.03 0.30 3.54
C SER A 27 17.06 0.75 2.08
N SER A 28 17.88 1.75 1.79
CA SER A 28 18.02 2.33 0.45
C SER A 28 18.52 1.29 -0.56
N ASN A 29 18.09 1.41 -1.83
CA ASN A 29 18.60 0.62 -2.96
C ASN A 29 18.66 -0.91 -2.74
N THR A 30 17.67 -1.45 -2.03
CA THR A 30 17.67 -2.84 -1.55
C THR A 30 16.67 -3.72 -2.34
N TYR A 31 15.58 -3.14 -2.85
CA TYR A 31 14.47 -3.91 -3.43
C TYR A 31 14.31 -3.68 -4.94
N ASP A 32 14.01 -4.76 -5.66
CA ASP A 32 13.72 -4.72 -7.10
C ASP A 32 12.24 -4.43 -7.40
N LEU A 33 11.34 -4.78 -6.47
CA LEU A 33 9.89 -4.63 -6.64
C LEU A 33 9.22 -4.26 -5.31
N ALA A 34 8.34 -3.25 -5.36
CA ALA A 34 7.37 -2.95 -4.32
C ALA A 34 5.96 -3.28 -4.81
N TYR A 35 5.24 -4.12 -4.08
CA TYR A 35 3.87 -4.51 -4.40
C TYR A 35 2.90 -4.15 -3.26
N SER A 36 1.77 -3.53 -3.61
CA SER A 36 0.72 -3.17 -2.65
C SER A 36 -0.66 -3.42 -3.24
N SER A 37 -1.43 -4.33 -2.64
CA SER A 37 -2.79 -4.64 -3.08
C SER A 37 -3.82 -3.93 -2.19
N LEU A 38 -4.64 -3.05 -2.78
CA LEU A 38 -5.80 -2.42 -2.13
C LEU A 38 -5.52 -1.86 -0.71
N THR A 39 -4.35 -1.24 -0.54
CA THR A 39 -3.91 -0.72 0.77
C THR A 39 -3.69 0.79 0.74
N LEU A 40 -3.18 1.34 -0.37
CA LEU A 40 -2.74 2.73 -0.43
C LEU A 40 -3.88 3.75 -0.27
N HIS A 41 -5.13 3.37 -0.55
CA HIS A 41 -6.29 4.25 -0.40
C HIS A 41 -6.71 4.49 1.06
N TYR A 42 -6.07 3.84 2.04
CA TYR A 42 -6.23 4.13 3.47
C TYR A 42 -5.21 5.13 4.02
N ILE A 43 -4.20 5.51 3.22
CA ILE A 43 -3.09 6.36 3.66
C ILE A 43 -3.48 7.82 3.50
N GLU A 44 -3.33 8.61 4.57
CA GLU A 44 -3.71 10.02 4.56
C GLU A 44 -2.70 10.85 3.76
N HIS A 45 -1.41 10.55 3.95
CA HIS A 45 -0.30 11.26 3.31
C HIS A 45 0.39 10.42 2.24
N LEU A 46 -0.34 10.08 1.18
CA LEU A 46 0.17 9.20 0.10
C LEU A 46 1.47 9.71 -0.55
N SER A 47 1.69 11.03 -0.61
CA SER A 47 2.93 11.62 -1.15
C SER A 47 4.16 11.39 -0.27
N GLN A 48 3.99 11.17 1.03
CA GLN A 48 5.07 10.82 1.95
C GLN A 48 5.40 9.34 1.81
N LEU A 49 4.37 8.48 1.79
CA LEU A 49 4.54 7.05 1.59
C LEU A 49 5.16 6.73 0.22
N SER A 50 4.77 7.44 -0.84
CA SER A 50 5.37 7.21 -2.17
C SER A 50 6.89 7.43 -2.15
N LYS A 51 7.38 8.48 -1.48
CA LYS A 51 8.83 8.70 -1.28
C LYS A 51 9.47 7.57 -0.46
N ALA A 52 8.81 7.11 0.59
CA ALA A 52 9.28 6.00 1.41
C ALA A 52 9.32 4.66 0.65
N ILE A 53 8.48 4.48 -0.38
CA ILE A 53 8.50 3.31 -1.28
C ILE A 53 9.56 3.45 -2.37
N TYR A 54 9.74 4.64 -2.97
CA TYR A 54 10.72 4.85 -4.05
C TYR A 54 12.17 4.92 -3.55
N HIS A 55 12.42 5.43 -2.34
CA HIS A 55 13.77 5.49 -1.75
C HIS A 55 14.50 4.14 -1.64
N PRO A 56 13.85 3.04 -1.20
CA PRO A 56 14.48 1.74 -1.07
C PRO A 56 14.50 0.92 -2.38
N LEU A 57 13.82 1.38 -3.44
CA LEU A 57 13.87 0.73 -4.76
C LEU A 57 15.19 1.01 -5.46
N ARG A 58 15.65 0.02 -6.23
CA ARG A 58 16.77 0.19 -7.16
C ARG A 58 16.38 1.10 -8.32
N SER A 59 17.37 1.63 -9.03
CA SER A 59 17.15 2.53 -10.19
C SER A 59 16.30 1.91 -11.30
N ASP A 60 16.35 0.59 -11.44
CA ASP A 60 15.59 -0.25 -12.39
C ASP A 60 14.42 -0.99 -11.72
N GLY A 61 14.15 -0.68 -10.45
CA GLY A 61 13.07 -1.30 -9.69
C GLY A 61 11.69 -0.77 -10.04
N TYR A 62 10.67 -1.59 -9.79
CA TYR A 62 9.28 -1.26 -10.10
C TYR A 62 8.43 -1.09 -8.84
N SER A 63 7.43 -0.23 -8.93
CA SER A 63 6.34 -0.16 -7.95
C SER A 63 5.02 -0.49 -8.64
N ILE A 64 4.30 -1.49 -8.12
CA ILE A 64 3.01 -1.94 -8.65
C ILE A 64 2.00 -1.89 -7.51
N PHE A 65 0.87 -1.23 -7.74
CA PHE A 65 -0.17 -1.12 -6.73
C PHE A 65 -1.57 -1.17 -7.31
N SER A 66 -2.52 -1.59 -6.47
CA SER A 66 -3.95 -1.42 -6.70
C SER A 66 -4.56 -0.57 -5.58
N LEU A 67 -5.58 0.20 -5.94
CA LEU A 67 -6.35 1.07 -5.04
C LEU A 67 -7.81 1.08 -5.48
N GLU A 68 -8.71 1.39 -4.55
CA GLU A 68 -10.12 1.58 -4.90
C GLU A 68 -10.30 2.73 -5.89
N HIS A 69 -11.15 2.53 -6.89
CA HIS A 69 -11.42 3.56 -7.89
C HIS A 69 -12.04 4.79 -7.20
N PRO A 70 -11.55 6.03 -7.44
CA PRO A 70 -11.99 7.23 -6.72
C PRO A 70 -13.51 7.50 -6.74
N ILE A 71 -14.20 7.01 -7.78
CA ILE A 71 -15.67 7.08 -7.89
C ILE A 71 -16.39 6.44 -6.69
N ILE A 72 -15.83 5.40 -6.07
CA ILE A 72 -16.46 4.68 -4.94
C ILE A 72 -16.67 5.61 -3.73
N LEU A 73 -15.78 6.59 -3.53
CA LEU A 73 -15.82 7.50 -2.40
C LEU A 73 -16.59 8.81 -2.70
N LEU A 74 -17.15 8.94 -3.90
CA LEU A 74 -17.82 10.18 -4.30
C LEU A 74 -19.21 10.27 -3.66
N VAL A 75 -19.47 11.37 -2.95
CA VAL A 75 -20.82 11.67 -2.46
C VAL A 75 -21.70 12.06 -3.65
N SER A 76 -22.67 11.21 -3.98
CA SER A 76 -23.75 11.59 -4.88
C SER A 76 -24.71 12.54 -4.16
N ILE A 77 -24.68 13.83 -4.53
CA ILE A 77 -25.71 14.79 -4.11
C ILE A 77 -27.00 14.47 -4.89
N GLN A 78 -27.90 13.69 -4.30
CA GLN A 78 -29.24 13.53 -4.83
C GLN A 78 -30.09 14.73 -4.42
N LYS A 79 -30.56 15.52 -5.40
CA LYS A 79 -31.57 16.56 -5.13
C LYS A 79 -32.86 15.86 -4.68
N PRO A 80 -33.50 16.30 -3.58
CA PRO A 80 -34.76 15.71 -3.16
C PRO A 80 -35.83 15.95 -4.25
N HIS A 81 -36.46 14.88 -4.73
CA HIS A 81 -37.69 15.00 -5.51
C HIS A 81 -38.80 15.52 -4.59
N ARG A 82 -39.11 16.81 -4.67
CA ARG A 82 -40.40 17.32 -4.18
C ARG A 82 -41.49 16.80 -5.11
N LYS A 83 -42.39 15.98 -4.58
CA LYS A 83 -43.67 15.66 -5.21
C LYS A 83 -44.59 16.88 -5.14
#